data_AF-A0A1I6X8V0-F1
#
_entry.id   AF-A0A1I6X8V0-F1
#
_cell.length_a   1.000
_cell.length_b   1.000
_cell.length_c   1.000
_cell.angle_alpha   90.00
_cell.angle_beta   90.00
_cell.angle_gamma   90.00
#
_symmetry.space_group_name_H-M   'P 1'
#
loop_
_entity.id
_entity.type
_entity.pdbx_description
1 polymer ?
#
loop_
_entity_poly.entity_id
_entity_poly.type
_entity_poly.pdbx_seq_one_letter_code
_entity_poly.pdbx_strand_id
1 'polypeptide(L)'
;MRTDPRLLVLVLSCGLGASSVAADSWSVRKCALYRDAWQQVLDTQPPEGTSDGFMARHQDFVDNGCPAATRICARTDGDVTLANLMTILSMNEGMASTFVPFGCPDRD
;
A
#
# COMPACT_ATOMS: atom_id res chain seq x y z
N MET A 1 12.48 65.95 -2.65
CA MET A 1 12.66 64.74 -1.82
C MET A 1 11.33 64.41 -1.17
N ARG A 2 10.96 63.12 -1.19
CA ARG A 2 9.75 62.47 -0.66
C ARG A 2 8.43 62.62 -1.43
N THR A 3 8.13 61.60 -2.21
CA THR A 3 6.79 61.14 -2.58
C THR A 3 6.67 59.69 -2.10
N ASP A 4 5.88 59.46 -1.05
CA ASP A 4 5.22 58.18 -0.76
C ASP A 4 4.12 57.98 -1.81
N PRO A 5 3.83 56.76 -2.32
CA PRO A 5 2.89 55.92 -1.57
C PRO A 5 2.91 54.40 -1.92
N ARG A 6 2.05 53.65 -1.22
CA ARG A 6 1.50 52.32 -1.57
C ARG A 6 2.36 51.11 -1.25
N LEU A 7 2.22 50.72 0.02
CA LEU A 7 2.17 49.36 0.53
C LEU A 7 1.54 48.38 -0.50
N LEU A 8 2.39 47.61 -1.18
CA LEU A 8 1.97 46.49 -2.03
C LEU A 8 1.96 45.23 -1.15
N VAL A 9 0.78 44.87 -0.63
CA VAL A 9 0.57 43.59 0.04
C VAL A 9 0.55 42.51 -1.04
N LEU A 10 1.66 41.77 -1.16
CA LEU A 10 1.70 40.52 -1.93
C LEU A 10 0.88 39.46 -1.19
N VAL A 11 -0.31 39.17 -1.70
CA VAL A 11 -1.08 37.99 -1.32
C VAL A 11 -0.32 36.77 -1.85
N LEU A 12 0.39 36.06 -0.98
CA LEU A 12 0.89 34.72 -1.27
C LEU A 12 -0.31 33.79 -1.38
N SER A 13 -0.83 33.63 -2.59
CA SER A 13 -1.76 32.55 -2.93
C SER A 13 -1.02 31.23 -2.76
N CYS A 14 -1.26 30.56 -1.65
CA CYS A 14 -0.88 29.17 -1.42
C CYS A 14 -1.61 28.32 -2.47
N GLY A 15 -0.94 28.01 -3.58
CA GLY A 15 -1.40 27.03 -4.54
C GLY A 15 -1.36 25.64 -3.92
N LEU A 16 -2.40 25.27 -3.16
CA LEU A 16 -2.69 23.87 -2.89
C LEU A 16 -3.22 23.25 -4.18
N GLY A 17 -2.34 22.55 -4.89
CA GLY A 17 -2.73 21.84 -6.11
C GLY A 17 -1.55 21.25 -6.86
N ALA A 18 -0.68 20.48 -6.19
CA ALA A 18 0.36 19.70 -6.88
C ALA A 18 -0.11 18.24 -7.08
N SER A 19 -0.79 18.04 -8.19
CA SER A 19 -0.69 16.91 -9.15
C SER A 19 -0.84 15.45 -8.67
N SER A 20 -1.99 14.85 -9.01
CA SER A 20 -2.35 13.43 -8.92
C SER A 20 -1.48 12.44 -9.72
N VAL A 21 -0.68 12.90 -10.70
CA VAL A 21 0.15 12.03 -11.57
C VAL A 21 1.27 11.29 -10.83
N ALA A 22 1.78 11.83 -9.71
CA ALA A 22 2.83 11.16 -8.93
C ALA A 22 2.27 10.05 -8.01
N ALA A 23 1.01 10.16 -7.59
CA ALA A 23 0.34 9.14 -6.79
C ALA A 23 0.06 7.87 -7.63
N ASP A 24 -0.07 8.02 -8.95
CA ASP A 24 -0.38 6.93 -9.88
C ASP A 24 0.85 6.07 -10.22
N SER A 25 2.03 6.65 -10.46
CA SER A 25 3.22 5.87 -10.82
C SER A 25 3.82 5.10 -9.64
N TRP A 26 3.79 5.69 -8.45
CA TRP A 26 4.29 5.02 -7.24
C TRP A 26 3.37 3.89 -6.77
N SER A 27 2.05 4.06 -6.86
CA SER A 27 1.10 2.99 -6.53
C SER A 27 1.25 1.78 -7.47
N VAL A 28 1.40 2.02 -8.78
CA VAL A 28 1.72 0.99 -9.77
C VAL A 28 3.03 0.27 -9.43
N ARG A 29 4.09 1.02 -9.10
CA ARG A 29 5.38 0.44 -8.73
C ARG A 29 5.28 -0.44 -7.48
N LYS A 30 4.56 0.00 -6.44
CA LYS A 30 4.35 -0.80 -5.23
C LYS A 30 3.61 -2.10 -5.52
N CYS A 31 2.61 -2.09 -6.40
CA CYS A 31 1.91 -3.32 -6.77
C CYS A 31 2.81 -4.30 -7.55
N ALA A 32 3.71 -3.79 -8.40
CA ALA A 32 4.70 -4.64 -9.08
C ALA A 32 5.64 -5.32 -8.07
N LEU A 33 6.23 -4.55 -7.15
CA LEU A 33 7.11 -5.09 -6.10
C LEU A 33 6.38 -6.10 -5.21
N TYR A 34 5.12 -5.81 -4.84
CA TYR A 34 4.30 -6.73 -4.07
C TYR A 34 3.99 -8.04 -4.82
N ARG A 35 3.72 -7.96 -6.13
CA ARG A 35 3.49 -9.13 -6.98
C ARG A 35 4.73 -10.00 -7.04
N ASP A 36 5.91 -9.40 -7.17
CA ASP A 36 7.18 -10.15 -7.19
C ASP A 36 7.43 -10.84 -5.85
N ALA A 37 7.14 -10.18 -4.72
CA ALA A 37 7.20 -10.81 -3.39
C ALA A 37 6.18 -11.96 -3.26
N TRP A 38 4.98 -11.80 -3.82
CA TRP A 38 3.96 -12.84 -3.82
C TRP A 38 4.37 -14.05 -4.66
N GLN A 39 4.96 -13.84 -5.83
CA GLN A 39 5.49 -14.95 -6.64
C GLN A 39 6.61 -15.70 -5.91
N GLN A 40 7.51 -15.01 -5.20
CA GLN A 40 8.53 -15.68 -4.38
C GLN A 40 7.90 -16.58 -3.29
N VAL A 41 6.77 -16.17 -2.70
CA VAL A 41 6.03 -17.03 -1.78
C VAL A 41 5.44 -18.24 -2.51
N LEU A 42 4.81 -18.06 -3.68
CA LEU A 42 4.21 -19.17 -4.45
C LEU A 42 5.23 -20.17 -4.98
N ASP A 43 6.44 -19.70 -5.31
CA ASP A 43 7.57 -20.54 -5.72
C ASP A 43 8.16 -21.33 -4.55
N THR A 44 7.78 -20.96 -3.32
CA THR A 44 8.12 -21.69 -2.10
C THR A 44 6.88 -22.36 -1.50
N GLN A 45 7.06 -23.18 -0.48
CA GLN A 45 5.93 -23.76 0.24
C GLN A 45 5.33 -22.69 1.15
N PRO A 46 4.02 -22.36 1.03
CA PRO A 46 3.35 -21.51 2.01
C PRO A 46 3.49 -22.09 3.42
N PRO A 47 3.48 -21.24 4.46
CA PRO A 47 3.53 -21.70 5.85
C PRO A 47 2.50 -22.80 6.14
N GLU A 48 2.88 -23.74 6.99
CA GLU A 48 1.95 -24.79 7.43
C GLU A 48 0.69 -24.15 8.06
N GLY A 49 -0.48 -24.67 7.68
CA GLY A 49 -1.75 -24.17 8.18
C GLY A 49 -2.25 -22.88 7.51
N THR A 50 -1.57 -22.37 6.47
CA THR A 50 -2.15 -21.32 5.62
C THR A 50 -3.40 -21.86 4.92
N SER A 51 -4.50 -21.13 4.99
CA SER A 51 -5.78 -21.55 4.44
C SER A 51 -5.89 -21.24 2.94
N ASP A 52 -6.53 -22.14 2.19
CA ASP A 52 -6.80 -21.92 0.76
C ASP A 52 -7.59 -20.63 0.51
N GLY A 53 -8.53 -20.29 1.41
CA GLY A 53 -9.31 -19.07 1.33
C GLY A 53 -8.45 -17.81 1.49
N PHE A 54 -7.42 -17.84 2.32
CA PHE A 54 -6.46 -16.74 2.44
C PHE A 54 -5.61 -16.62 1.18
N MET A 55 -5.08 -17.73 0.66
CA MET A 55 -4.30 -17.77 -0.59
C MET A 55 -5.10 -17.22 -1.77
N ALA A 56 -6.35 -17.65 -1.94
CA ALA A 56 -7.22 -17.22 -3.03
C ALA A 56 -7.51 -15.71 -2.98
N ARG A 57 -7.89 -15.18 -1.81
CA ARG A 57 -8.15 -13.73 -1.65
C ARG A 57 -6.89 -12.89 -1.84
N HIS A 58 -5.71 -13.43 -1.52
CA HIS A 58 -4.44 -12.78 -1.75
C HIS A 58 -4.11 -12.72 -3.25
N GLN A 59 -4.29 -13.84 -3.95
CA GLN A 59 -4.16 -13.91 -5.41
C GLN A 59 -5.11 -12.91 -6.10
N ASP A 60 -6.38 -12.86 -5.67
CA ASP A 60 -7.36 -11.89 -6.18
C ASP A 60 -6.90 -10.44 -5.97
N PHE A 61 -6.32 -10.11 -4.81
CA PHE A 61 -5.80 -8.77 -4.56
C PHE A 61 -4.70 -8.39 -5.56
N VAL A 62 -3.79 -9.31 -5.84
CA VAL A 62 -2.68 -9.13 -6.78
C VAL A 62 -3.22 -9.03 -8.22
N ASP A 63 -4.15 -9.89 -8.61
CA ASP A 63 -4.72 -9.91 -9.96
C ASP A 63 -5.57 -8.67 -10.27
N ASN A 64 -6.21 -8.08 -9.25
CA ASN A 64 -6.97 -6.83 -9.37
C ASN A 64 -6.12 -5.56 -9.25
N GLY A 65 -4.79 -5.67 -9.27
CA GLY A 65 -3.90 -4.50 -9.27
C GLY A 65 -3.70 -3.85 -7.90
N CYS A 66 -3.74 -4.64 -6.83
CA CYS A 66 -3.46 -4.22 -5.45
C CYS A 66 -4.30 -3.01 -4.95
N PRO A 67 -5.64 -3.07 -4.96
CA PRO A 67 -6.47 -1.93 -4.58
C PRO A 67 -6.27 -1.53 -3.11
N ALA A 68 -6.02 -0.25 -2.84
CA ALA A 68 -5.73 0.24 -1.48
C ALA A 68 -6.85 0.01 -0.44
N ALA A 69 -8.09 -0.19 -0.90
CA ALA A 69 -9.25 -0.44 -0.02
C ALA A 69 -9.42 -1.92 0.38
N THR A 70 -8.68 -2.84 -0.24
CA THR A 70 -8.83 -4.27 0.01
C THR A 70 -8.31 -4.64 1.40
N ARG A 71 -9.11 -5.42 2.13
CA ARG A 71 -8.73 -6.02 3.42
C ARG A 71 -8.86 -7.54 3.39
N ILE A 72 -7.80 -8.20 3.82
CA ILE A 72 -7.65 -9.65 3.92
C ILE A 72 -7.36 -9.99 5.38
N CYS A 73 -8.31 -10.69 5.98
CA CYS A 73 -8.20 -11.12 7.36
C CYS A 73 -7.52 -12.49 7.42
N ALA A 74 -6.36 -12.55 8.08
CA ALA A 74 -5.71 -13.79 8.45
C ALA A 74 -6.51 -14.48 9.57
N ARG A 75 -6.89 -15.75 9.39
CA ARG A 75 -7.76 -16.48 10.33
C ARG A 75 -7.04 -17.63 11.04
N THR A 76 -6.02 -18.20 10.41
CA THR A 76 -5.19 -19.27 10.98
C THR A 76 -3.80 -18.76 11.36
N ASP A 77 -3.06 -19.53 12.16
CA ASP A 77 -1.66 -19.21 12.49
C ASP A 77 -0.76 -19.19 11.23
N GLY A 78 -1.06 -20.05 10.26
CA GLY A 78 -0.37 -20.06 8.97
C GLY A 78 -0.70 -18.83 8.12
N ASP A 79 -1.95 -18.35 8.13
CA ASP A 79 -2.32 -17.08 7.47
C ASP A 79 -1.57 -15.90 8.11
N VAL A 80 -1.49 -15.87 9.44
CA VAL A 80 -0.81 -14.80 10.19
C VAL A 80 0.69 -14.82 9.89
N THR A 81 1.30 -16.00 9.88
CA THR A 81 2.72 -16.17 9.50
C THR A 81 2.98 -15.63 8.10
N LEU A 82 2.11 -15.99 7.14
CA LEU A 82 2.25 -15.51 5.76
C LEU A 82 2.01 -13.99 5.65
N ALA A 83 1.03 -13.44 6.35
CA ALA A 83 0.76 -12.00 6.37
C ALA A 83 1.97 -11.20 6.92
N ASN A 84 2.59 -11.71 7.99
CA ASN A 84 3.80 -11.12 8.56
C ASN A 84 4.98 -11.19 7.59
N LEU A 85 5.19 -12.35 6.94
CA LEU A 85 6.22 -12.51 5.91
C LEU A 85 6.05 -11.48 4.79
N MET A 86 4.86 -11.37 4.22
CA MET A 86 4.58 -10.43 3.13
C MET A 86 4.72 -8.97 3.58
N THR A 87 4.43 -8.67 4.84
CA THR A 87 4.69 -7.34 5.43
C THR A 87 6.19 -7.05 5.46
N ILE A 88 7.01 -8.00 5.92
CA ILE A 88 8.47 -7.87 5.96
C ILE A 88 9.04 -7.72 4.54
N LEU A 89 8.62 -8.54 3.59
CA LEU A 89 9.07 -8.44 2.20
C LEU A 89 8.74 -7.06 1.60
N SER A 90 7.53 -6.55 1.85
CA SER A 90 7.14 -5.22 1.41
C SER A 90 8.01 -4.12 2.03
N MET A 91 8.33 -4.22 3.32
CA MET A 91 9.21 -3.26 4.01
C MET A 91 10.64 -3.29 3.45
N ASN A 92 11.15 -4.48 3.09
CA ASN A 92 12.47 -4.62 2.48
C ASN A 92 12.56 -3.92 1.12
N GLU A 93 11.45 -3.88 0.37
CA GLU A 93 11.33 -3.14 -0.90
C GLU A 93 11.12 -1.62 -0.72
N GLY A 94 11.22 -1.12 0.52
CA GLY A 94 11.01 0.30 0.84
C GLY A 94 9.55 0.74 0.75
N MET A 95 8.60 -0.20 0.73
CA MET A 95 7.18 0.10 0.77
C MET A 95 6.75 0.38 2.22
N ALA A 96 5.96 1.43 2.44
CA ALA A 96 5.37 1.69 3.75
C ALA A 96 4.42 0.55 4.16
N SER A 97 4.42 0.15 5.44
CA SER A 97 3.62 -1.01 5.91
C SER A 97 2.11 -0.83 5.73
N THR A 98 1.63 0.39 5.53
CA THR A 98 0.21 0.68 5.26
C THR A 98 -0.27 0.26 3.87
N PHE A 99 0.62 -0.21 2.99
CA PHE A 99 0.25 -0.72 1.67
C PHE A 99 -0.33 -2.13 1.69
N VAL A 100 0.11 -3.00 2.62
CA VAL A 100 -0.29 -4.41 2.59
C VAL A 100 -1.79 -4.56 2.89
N PRO A 101 -2.48 -5.54 2.27
CA PRO A 101 -3.93 -5.65 2.35
C PRO A 101 -4.41 -6.29 3.66
N PHE A 102 -3.57 -6.43 4.70
CA PHE A 102 -3.92 -7.20 5.88
C PHE A 102 -4.77 -6.39 6.85
N GLY A 103 -5.86 -6.98 7.31
CA GLY A 103 -6.77 -6.36 8.25
C GLY A 103 -8.03 -7.20 8.41
N CYS A 104 -8.48 -7.31 9.65
CA CYS A 104 -9.74 -7.94 9.98
C CYS A 104 -10.79 -6.86 10.26
N PRO A 105 -12.06 -7.09 9.89
CA PRO A 105 -13.14 -6.23 10.34
C PRO A 105 -13.17 -6.21 11.87
N ASP A 106 -13.55 -5.08 12.45
CA ASP A 106 -13.88 -4.99 13.87
C ASP A 106 -14.97 -6.03 14.17
N ARG A 107 -14.84 -6.67 15.33
CA ARG A 107 -15.87 -7.59 15.81
C ARG A 107 -16.85 -6.76 16.64
N ASP A 108 -18.02 -6.49 16.09
CA ASP A 108 -19.15 -5.89 16.81
C ASP A 108 -19.62 -6.82 17.95
#